data_AF-A0A962TDG4-F1
#
_entry.id   AF-A0A962TDG4-F1
#
_cell.length_a   1.000
_cell.length_b   1.000
_cell.length_c   1.000
_cell.angle_alpha   90.00
_cell.angle_beta   90.00
_cell.angle_gamma   90.00
#
_symmetry.space_group_name_H-M   'P 1'
#
loop_
_entity.id
_entity.type
_entity.pdbx_description
1 polymer ?
#
loop_
_entity_poly.entity_id
_entity_poly.type
_entity_poly.pdbx_seq_one_letter_code
_entity_poly.pdbx_strand_id
1 'polypeptide(L)'
;PVNSLWQRMRVLAGLTVVDWVTAFHEDTPERLIRAIQPDYLVKGGDNDPAHIPGNQAVWASGGQVVVMDYIDGCSTTSTIARILNRPGAS
;
A
#
# COMPACT_ATOMS: atom_id res chain seq x y z
N PRO A 1 -11.86 8.47 -3.66
CA PRO A 1 -11.10 8.67 -2.38
C PRO A 1 -11.19 10.13 -1.92
N VAL A 2 -11.11 10.38 -0.61
CA VAL A 2 -11.15 11.75 -0.03
C VAL A 2 -10.01 12.64 -0.55
N ASN A 3 -8.80 12.06 -0.69
CA ASN A 3 -7.63 12.73 -1.24
C ASN A 3 -7.42 12.33 -2.71
N SER A 4 -7.06 13.29 -3.56
CA SER A 4 -6.71 13.04 -4.96
C SER A 4 -5.47 12.13 -5.09
N LEU A 5 -5.28 11.51 -6.27
CA LEU A 5 -4.11 10.69 -6.56
C LEU A 5 -2.80 11.46 -6.31
N TRP A 6 -2.70 12.67 -6.87
CA TRP A 6 -1.55 13.54 -6.72
C TRP A 6 -1.24 13.80 -5.23
N GLN A 7 -2.26 14.15 -4.42
CA GLN A 7 -2.06 14.48 -3.01
C GLN A 7 -1.52 13.29 -2.23
N ARG A 8 -2.06 12.09 -2.46
CA ARG A 8 -1.58 10.86 -1.81
C ARG A 8 -0.14 10.54 -2.20
N MET A 9 0.21 10.68 -3.48
CA MET A 9 1.58 10.44 -3.96
C MET A 9 2.56 11.42 -3.33
N ARG A 10 2.22 12.71 -3.18
CA ARG A 10 3.10 13.70 -2.52
C ARG A 10 3.35 13.36 -1.06
N VAL A 11 2.33 12.91 -0.33
CA VAL A 11 2.52 12.49 1.07
C VAL A 11 3.49 11.32 1.16
N LEU A 12 3.33 10.30 0.31
CA LEU A 12 4.23 9.14 0.27
C LEU A 12 5.67 9.54 -0.11
N ALA A 13 5.84 10.41 -1.11
CA ALA A 13 7.15 10.89 -1.54
C ALA A 13 7.85 11.80 -0.52
N GLY A 14 7.12 12.29 0.49
CA GLY A 14 7.70 13.06 1.60
C GLY A 14 8.26 12.21 2.74
N LEU A 15 8.08 10.89 2.71
CA LEU A 15 8.61 9.99 3.73
C LEU A 15 10.09 9.70 3.46
N THR A 16 10.95 9.89 4.46
CA THR A 16 12.41 9.69 4.35
C THR A 16 12.81 8.28 3.89
N VAL A 17 11.94 7.28 4.11
CA VAL A 17 12.19 5.87 3.76
C VAL A 17 11.70 5.49 2.35
N VAL A 18 11.20 6.45 1.57
CA VAL A 18 10.63 6.21 0.23
C VAL A 18 11.54 6.85 -0.82
N ASP A 19 12.17 6.01 -1.65
CA ASP A 19 13.00 6.49 -2.77
C ASP A 19 12.16 6.89 -3.99
N TRP A 20 11.13 6.12 -4.30
CA TRP A 20 10.31 6.30 -5.51
C TRP A 20 8.83 6.06 -5.24
N VAL A 21 7.98 6.85 -5.90
CA VAL A 21 6.52 6.69 -5.90
C VAL A 21 6.02 6.69 -7.33
N THR A 22 5.24 5.68 -7.68
CA THR A 22 4.60 5.58 -9.00
C THR A 22 3.13 5.19 -8.86
N ALA A 23 2.33 5.53 -9.86
CA ALA A 23 0.92 5.18 -9.94
C ALA A 23 0.69 4.12 -11.02
N PHE A 24 -0.40 3.38 -10.87
CA PHE A 24 -0.94 2.47 -11.88
C PHE A 24 -2.44 2.71 -12.01
N HIS A 25 -3.01 2.40 -13.17
CA HIS A 25 -4.42 2.72 -13.49
C HIS A 25 -5.28 1.47 -13.66
N GLU A 26 -4.65 0.30 -13.69
CA GLU A 26 -5.28 -1.01 -13.76
C GLU A 26 -5.89 -1.39 -12.40
N ASP A 27 -6.75 -2.40 -12.41
CA ASP A 27 -7.33 -2.95 -11.19
C ASP A 27 -6.26 -3.55 -10.26
N THR A 28 -5.16 -4.07 -10.82
CA THR A 28 -4.02 -4.62 -10.06
C THR A 28 -2.67 -4.08 -10.57
N PRO A 29 -1.65 -4.00 -9.70
CA PRO A 29 -0.32 -3.52 -10.09
C PRO A 29 0.51 -4.58 -10.85
N GLU A 30 -0.06 -5.70 -11.26
CA GLU A 30 0.66 -6.85 -11.82
C GLU A 30 1.56 -6.49 -13.00
N ARG A 31 1.07 -5.67 -13.93
CA ARG A 31 1.87 -5.26 -15.09
C ARG A 31 3.08 -4.44 -14.66
N LEU A 32 2.91 -3.55 -13.68
CA LEU A 32 3.98 -2.73 -13.14
C LEU A 32 5.00 -3.58 -12.38
N ILE A 33 4.54 -4.49 -11.52
CA ILE A 33 5.41 -5.41 -10.77
C ILE A 33 6.22 -6.29 -11.73
N ARG A 34 5.61 -6.78 -12.82
CA ARG A 34 6.30 -7.56 -13.85
C ARG A 34 7.37 -6.74 -14.58
N ALA A 35 7.15 -5.44 -14.78
CA ALA A 35 8.12 -4.56 -15.42
C ALA A 35 9.29 -4.19 -14.48
N ILE A 36 9.01 -4.03 -13.18
CA ILE A 36 10.02 -3.69 -12.17
C ILE A 36 10.84 -4.91 -11.74
N GLN A 37 10.22 -6.09 -11.67
CA GLN A 37 10.80 -7.34 -11.17
C GLN A 37 11.48 -7.17 -9.79
N PRO A 38 10.74 -6.77 -8.75
CA PRO A 38 11.35 -6.52 -7.45
C PRO A 38 11.82 -7.83 -6.79
N ASP A 39 12.92 -7.76 -6.05
CA ASP A 39 13.40 -8.87 -5.22
C ASP A 39 12.41 -9.21 -4.07
N TYR A 40 11.71 -8.19 -3.57
CA TYR A 40 10.71 -8.32 -2.51
C TYR A 40 9.42 -7.56 -2.84
N LEU A 41 8.28 -8.25 -2.77
CA LEU A 41 6.95 -7.66 -2.79
C LEU A 41 6.33 -7.77 -1.41
N VAL A 42 6.16 -6.63 -0.73
CA VAL A 42 5.70 -6.59 0.65
C VAL A 42 4.27 -6.06 0.75
N LYS A 43 3.42 -6.72 1.54
CA LYS A 43 2.05 -6.27 1.84
C LYS A 43 1.76 -6.39 3.34
N GLY A 44 1.09 -5.38 3.90
CA GLY A 44 0.61 -5.44 5.29
C GLY A 44 -0.73 -6.17 5.42
N GLY A 45 -0.94 -6.84 6.56
CA GLY A 45 -2.17 -7.50 6.98
C GLY A 45 -2.18 -9.01 6.86
N ASP A 46 -3.35 -9.63 6.92
CA ASP A 46 -3.49 -11.10 6.98
C ASP A 46 -3.67 -11.72 5.58
N ASN A 47 -2.93 -11.22 4.59
CA ASN A 47 -3.08 -11.69 3.21
C ASN A 47 -2.32 -13.01 3.03
N ASP A 48 -2.88 -13.93 2.25
CA ASP A 48 -2.11 -15.06 1.74
C ASP A 48 -1.15 -14.56 0.63
N PRO A 49 0.18 -14.74 0.76
CA PRO A 49 1.14 -14.39 -0.28
C PRO A 49 0.79 -14.96 -1.66
N ALA A 50 0.13 -16.13 -1.71
CA ALA A 50 -0.30 -16.78 -2.95
C ALA A 50 -1.49 -16.10 -3.65
N HIS A 51 -2.14 -15.13 -3.01
CA HIS A 51 -3.25 -14.38 -3.57
C HIS A 51 -2.92 -12.89 -3.79
N ILE A 52 -1.66 -12.47 -3.58
CA ILE A 52 -1.24 -11.09 -3.84
C ILE A 52 -1.01 -10.88 -5.35
N PRO A 53 -1.68 -9.91 -5.98
CA PRO A 53 -1.45 -9.60 -7.39
C PRO A 53 0.02 -9.27 -7.67
N GLY A 54 0.63 -10.04 -8.57
CA GLY A 54 2.03 -9.89 -8.98
C GLY A 54 2.98 -10.93 -8.37
N ASN A 55 2.50 -11.76 -7.45
CA ASN A 55 3.30 -12.80 -6.79
C ASN A 55 4.01 -13.75 -7.76
N GLN A 56 3.31 -14.25 -8.79
CA GLN A 56 3.86 -15.17 -9.77
C GLN A 56 5.03 -14.54 -10.54
N ALA A 57 4.92 -13.25 -10.88
CA ALA A 57 5.99 -12.54 -11.58
C ALA A 57 7.24 -12.39 -10.71
N VAL A 58 7.06 -12.13 -9.41
CA VAL A 58 8.15 -12.02 -8.43
C VAL A 58 8.82 -13.38 -8.23
N TRP A 59 8.05 -14.43 -7.97
CA TRP A 59 8.58 -15.78 -7.77
C TRP A 59 9.29 -16.33 -9.02
N ALA A 60 8.72 -16.11 -10.21
CA ALA A 60 9.36 -16.50 -11.47
C ALA A 60 10.68 -15.76 -11.72
N SER A 61 10.85 -14.58 -11.11
CA SER A 61 12.09 -13.80 -11.17
C SER A 61 13.06 -14.13 -10.02
N GLY A 62 12.72 -15.09 -9.16
CA GLY A 62 13.55 -15.50 -8.00
C GLY A 62 13.36 -14.65 -6.74
N GLY A 63 12.43 -13.70 -6.73
CA GLY A 63 12.12 -12.84 -5.59
C GLY A 63 11.17 -13.49 -4.56
N GLN A 64 10.82 -12.73 -3.53
CA GLN A 64 9.98 -13.16 -2.42
C GLN A 64 8.75 -12.27 -2.23
N VAL A 65 7.65 -12.87 -1.78
CA VAL A 65 6.43 -12.15 -1.39
C VAL A 65 6.29 -12.25 0.12
N VAL A 66 6.29 -11.11 0.80
CA VAL A 66 6.32 -11.03 2.27
C VAL A 66 5.05 -10.34 2.76
N VAL A 67 4.44 -10.93 3.78
CA VAL A 67 3.27 -10.36 4.43
C VAL A 67 3.64 -9.99 5.86
N MET A 68 3.40 -8.73 6.22
CA MET A 68 3.72 -8.17 7.54
C MET A 68 2.45 -7.88 8.33
N ASP A 69 2.48 -8.10 9.63
CA ASP A 69 1.35 -7.80 10.51
C ASP A 69 0.99 -6.30 10.51
N TYR A 70 -0.26 -5.98 10.80
CA TYR A 70 -0.68 -4.60 11.00
C TYR A 70 -0.14 -4.04 12.33
N ILE A 71 0.12 -2.74 12.34
CA ILE A 71 0.35 -1.98 13.57
C ILE A 71 -1.00 -1.46 14.07
N ASP A 72 -1.38 -1.84 15.29
CA ASP A 72 -2.62 -1.42 15.91
C ASP A 72 -2.70 0.11 16.09
N GLY A 73 -3.93 0.65 15.97
CA GLY A 73 -4.22 2.05 16.26
C GLY A 73 -3.94 3.07 15.14
N CYS A 74 -3.40 2.65 13.99
CA CYS A 74 -2.97 3.56 12.91
C CYS A 74 -3.93 3.68 11.71
N SER A 75 -5.19 3.21 11.80
CA SER A 75 -6.08 3.24 10.63
C SER A 75 -6.66 4.63 10.31
N THR A 76 -6.81 4.95 9.03
CA THR A 76 -7.45 6.21 8.60
C THR A 76 -8.91 6.28 9.05
N THR A 77 -9.61 5.14 9.04
CA THR A 77 -11.00 5.03 9.52
C THR A 77 -11.10 5.40 10.99
N SER A 78 -10.21 4.90 11.85
CA SER A 78 -10.21 5.26 13.28
C SER A 78 -9.90 6.74 13.48
N THR A 79 -9.01 7.30 12.66
CA THR A 79 -8.69 8.74 12.70
C THR A 79 -9.90 9.59 12.35
N ILE A 80 -10.63 9.27 11.27
CA ILE A 80 -11.85 9.98 10.88
C ILE A 80 -12.94 9.81 11.95
N ALA A 81 -13.16 8.61 12.44
CA ALA A 81 -14.14 8.35 13.50
C ALA A 81 -13.85 9.17 14.76
N ARG A 82 -12.57 9.30 15.15
CA ARG A 82 -12.14 10.13 16.29
C ARG A 82 -12.39 11.63 16.05
N ILE A 83 -12.29 12.10 14.82
CA ILE A 83 -12.62 13.49 14.45
C ILE A 83 -14.14 13.72 14.52
N LEU A 84 -14.94 12.79 14.00
CA LEU A 84 -16.41 12.90 13.99
C LEU A 84 -17.02 12.74 15.39
N ASN A 85 -16.44 11.90 16.24
CA ASN A 85 -16.93 11.65 17.60
C ASN A 85 -16.36 12.63 18.65
N ARG A 86 -15.74 13.73 18.23
CA ARG A 86 -15.23 14.75 19.16
C ARG A 86 -16.40 15.55 19.75
N PRO A 87 -16.56 15.62 21.09
CA PRO A 87 -17.59 16.47 21.69
C PRO A 87 -17.34 17.94 21.32
N GLY A 88 -18.28 18.55 20.60
CA GLY A 88 -18.20 19.97 20.18
C GLY A 88 -18.18 20.23 18.68
N ALA A 89 -18.10 19.20 17.83
CA ALA A 89 -18.50 19.34 16.42
C ALA A 89 -20.04 19.25 16.38
N SER A 90 -20.69 20.39 16.17
CA SER A 90 -22.16 20.51 16.09
C SER A 90 -22.72 19.79 14.85
#